data_AF-A0A6A7B942-F1
#
_entry.id   AF-A0A6A7B942-F1
#
_cell.length_a   1.000
_cell.length_b   1.000
_cell.length_c   1.000
_cell.angle_alpha   90.00
_cell.angle_beta   90.00
_cell.angle_gamma   90.00
#
_symmetry.space_group_name_H-M   'P 1'
#
loop_
_entity.id
_entity.type
_entity.pdbx_description
1 polymer ?
#
loop_
_entity_poly.entity_id
_entity_poly.type
_entity_poly.pdbx_seq_one_letter_code
_entity_poly.pdbx_strand_id
1 'polypeptide(L)'
;MLLLDYQNVLIESLLKDRFAGGAPANIDQVVSDFDGVTFHISTPESKTKILVSLNIKCYQELIQYGAQSVLEREYGPYIVEPESGYDFSVLVDLENLPEGDAEKEDLVRRISLLKRNAMAAPFEQAFDEFHQLQEEASKYTSESAPQGVAEGGVVRAIHYREEEAIYVKASHDRVTVIFSTVFREETDRIFGKVFLQEFVDARRRAIQNAPQVLFRHDPPLELQGIPGVDNSGSADIGYITFVLFPRHLTIQRRAEVISHIQTFRDYFHYHIKASKAFIHSRMRKRTADFLQVLRRARPEAEEKERKTASGRTFRVQA
;
A
#
# COMPACT_ATOMS: atom_id res chain seq x y z
N MET A 1 11.32 6.78 -5.88
CA MET A 1 10.88 5.61 -5.10
C MET A 1 9.96 4.76 -5.98
N LEU A 2 10.27 3.47 -6.14
CA LEU A 2 9.49 2.55 -7.00
C LEU A 2 8.50 1.72 -6.17
N LEU A 3 8.99 0.97 -5.18
CA LEU A 3 8.15 0.34 -4.17
C LEU A 3 7.94 1.31 -3.01
N LEU A 4 6.75 1.26 -2.40
CA LEU A 4 6.50 1.99 -1.15
C LEU A 4 7.15 1.25 0.01
N ASP A 5 7.64 2.00 1.00
CA ASP A 5 8.11 1.42 2.26
C ASP A 5 6.92 0.81 3.03
N TYR A 6 7.17 -0.27 3.77
CA TYR A 6 6.13 -0.98 4.52
C TYR A 6 5.88 -0.36 5.90
N GLN A 7 6.91 0.28 6.44
CA GLN A 7 6.91 0.89 7.76
C GLN A 7 6.63 2.38 7.69
N ASN A 8 6.09 2.92 8.78
CA ASN A 8 5.93 4.36 8.94
C ASN A 8 7.29 5.00 9.24
N VAL A 9 7.85 5.70 8.23
CA VAL A 9 9.18 6.32 8.29
C VAL A 9 9.29 7.38 9.38
N LEU A 10 8.20 8.07 9.72
CA LEU A 10 8.18 9.07 10.79
C LEU A 10 8.32 8.40 12.15
N ILE A 11 7.50 7.38 12.44
CA ILE A 11 7.60 6.60 13.68
C ILE A 11 9.00 5.97 13.80
N GLU A 12 9.50 5.36 12.71
CA GLU A 12 10.82 4.74 12.69
C GLU A 12 11.93 5.75 13.03
N SER A 13 11.96 6.89 12.34
CA SER A 13 13.00 7.91 12.55
C SER A 13 12.93 8.55 13.94
N LEU A 14 11.72 8.81 14.45
CA LEU A 14 11.52 9.35 15.79
C LEU A 14 12.02 8.39 16.86
N LEU A 15 11.66 7.10 16.77
CA LEU A 15 12.07 6.12 17.76
C LEU A 15 13.59 5.84 17.68
N LYS A 16 14.18 5.79 16.49
CA LYS A 16 15.65 5.66 16.34
C LYS A 16 16.39 6.82 17.02
N ASP A 17 15.93 8.05 16.79
CA ASP A 17 16.52 9.24 17.41
C ASP A 17 16.41 9.20 18.94
N ARG A 18 15.26 8.78 19.49
CA ARG A 18 15.06 8.65 20.94
C ARG A 18 15.89 7.51 21.55
N PHE A 19 15.99 6.37 20.88
CA PHE A 19 16.73 5.21 21.38
C PHE A 19 18.25 5.42 21.33
N ALA A 20 18.74 6.29 20.44
CA ALA A 20 20.15 6.66 20.32
C ALA A 20 20.65 7.62 21.43
N GLY A 21 19.83 7.88 22.47
CA GLY A 21 20.18 8.77 23.58
C GLY A 21 19.80 10.23 23.35
N GLY A 22 18.87 10.50 22.42
CA GLY A 22 18.27 11.83 22.28
C GLY A 22 17.63 12.28 23.59
N ALA A 23 17.77 13.57 23.93
CA ALA A 23 17.23 14.12 25.18
C ALA A 23 15.71 13.87 25.29
N PRO A 24 15.20 13.39 26.45
CA PRO A 24 13.77 13.22 26.66
C PRO A 24 13.02 14.51 26.37
N ALA A 25 12.01 14.43 25.50
CA ALA A 25 11.25 15.57 25.03
C ALA A 25 9.75 15.32 25.21
N ASN A 26 8.99 16.39 25.44
CA ASN A 26 7.54 16.29 25.36
C ASN A 26 7.17 16.08 23.89
N ILE A 27 6.51 14.97 23.58
CA ILE A 27 6.00 14.67 22.25
C ILE A 27 4.47 14.67 22.34
N ASP A 28 3.84 15.29 21.36
CA ASP A 28 2.40 15.28 21.14
C ASP A 28 2.20 15.53 19.65
N GLN A 29 2.07 14.46 18.87
CA GLN A 29 2.03 14.49 17.41
C GLN A 29 1.02 13.49 16.88
N VAL A 30 0.09 13.99 16.07
CA VAL A 30 -0.83 13.17 15.29
C VAL A 30 -0.27 13.00 13.88
N VAL A 31 -0.17 11.76 13.41
CA VAL A 31 0.45 11.39 12.13
C VAL A 31 -0.55 10.57 11.33
N SER A 32 -0.85 11.01 10.11
CA SER A 32 -1.68 10.22 9.20
C SER A 32 -0.83 9.26 8.37
N ASP A 33 -1.39 8.09 8.11
CA ASP A 33 -0.83 7.08 7.20
C ASP A 33 -1.85 6.75 6.10
N PHE A 34 -1.48 5.89 5.15
CA PHE A 34 -2.38 5.44 4.10
C PHE A 34 -3.64 4.76 4.68
N ASP A 35 -4.68 4.67 3.86
CA ASP A 35 -5.98 4.06 4.20
C ASP A 35 -6.77 4.75 5.32
N GLY A 36 -6.45 6.01 5.61
CA GLY A 36 -7.13 6.76 6.66
C GLY A 36 -6.74 6.32 8.07
N VAL A 37 -5.63 5.57 8.18
CA VAL A 37 -5.03 5.23 9.47
C VAL A 37 -4.44 6.47 10.11
N THR A 38 -4.66 6.62 11.41
CA THR A 38 -4.11 7.72 12.20
C THR A 38 -3.31 7.16 13.36
N PHE A 39 -2.10 7.67 13.52
CA PHE A 39 -1.25 7.44 14.67
C PHE A 39 -1.22 8.66 15.57
N HIS A 40 -1.08 8.42 16.87
CA HIS A 40 -0.76 9.45 17.84
C HIS A 40 0.47 9.03 18.63
N ILE A 41 1.49 9.88 18.58
CA ILE A 41 2.75 9.68 19.28
C ILE A 41 2.79 10.74 20.36
N SER A 42 2.74 10.32 21.62
CA SER A 42 2.67 11.24 22.75
C SER A 42 3.52 10.79 23.93
N THR A 43 3.77 11.70 24.87
CA THR A 43 4.42 11.42 26.15
C THR A 43 3.50 11.88 27.29
N PRO A 44 2.42 11.12 27.59
CA PRO A 44 1.35 11.62 28.47
C PRO A 44 1.75 11.66 29.95
N GLU A 45 2.57 10.71 30.41
CA GLU A 45 2.99 10.62 31.81
C GLU A 45 4.34 11.31 32.07
N SER A 46 5.34 10.98 31.25
CA SER A 46 6.71 11.47 31.40
C SER A 46 7.38 11.57 30.04
N LYS A 47 8.41 12.42 29.93
CA LYS A 47 9.24 12.57 28.72
C LYS A 47 9.97 11.30 28.30
N THR A 48 10.04 10.32 29.19
CA THR A 48 10.71 9.03 28.99
C THR A 48 9.77 7.94 28.49
N LYS A 49 8.46 8.09 28.70
CA LYS A 49 7.45 7.12 28.28
C LYS A 49 6.76 7.60 27.00
N ILE A 50 7.08 6.96 25.89
CA ILE A 50 6.49 7.26 24.58
C ILE A 50 5.30 6.32 24.36
N LEU A 51 4.11 6.89 24.25
CA LEU A 51 2.90 6.21 23.85
C LEU A 51 2.73 6.33 22.34
N VAL A 52 2.48 5.20 21.66
CA VAL A 52 2.13 5.15 20.24
C VAL A 52 0.76 4.49 20.12
N SER A 53 -0.24 5.27 19.75
CA SER A 53 -1.62 4.84 19.58
C SER A 53 -1.98 4.75 18.10
N LEU A 54 -2.71 3.71 17.72
CA LEU A 54 -3.20 3.42 16.37
C LEU A 54 -4.73 3.55 16.35
N ASN A 55 -5.25 4.29 15.38
CA ASN A 55 -6.66 4.29 15.00
C ASN A 55 -6.80 3.76 13.57
N ILE A 56 -7.63 2.72 13.40
CA ILE A 56 -7.91 2.08 12.11
C ILE A 56 -9.38 1.67 12.03
N LYS A 57 -10.07 2.12 10.96
CA LYS A 57 -11.52 1.94 10.80
C LYS A 57 -12.01 0.49 10.92
N CYS A 58 -11.24 -0.48 10.41
CA CYS A 58 -11.61 -1.89 10.41
C CYS A 58 -11.09 -2.67 11.64
N TYR A 59 -10.66 -2.02 12.72
CA TYR A 59 -10.05 -2.70 13.86
C TYR A 59 -10.91 -3.84 14.42
N GLN A 60 -12.21 -3.61 14.58
CA GLN A 60 -13.13 -4.62 15.11
C GLN A 60 -13.21 -5.87 14.22
N GLU A 61 -13.14 -5.73 12.90
CA GLU A 61 -13.08 -6.86 11.96
C GLU A 61 -11.74 -7.59 12.10
N LEU A 62 -10.64 -6.86 12.25
CA LEU A 62 -9.31 -7.44 12.43
C LEU A 62 -9.25 -8.30 13.71
N ILE A 63 -9.87 -7.85 14.80
CA ILE A 63 -9.96 -8.61 16.05
C ILE A 63 -10.76 -9.91 15.87
N GLN A 64 -11.86 -9.90 15.10
CA GLN A 64 -12.61 -11.12 14.77
C GLN A 64 -11.75 -12.15 14.02
N TYR A 65 -10.79 -11.68 13.22
CA TYR A 65 -9.80 -12.51 12.53
C TYR A 65 -8.51 -12.72 13.33
N GLY A 66 -8.55 -12.55 14.65
CA GLY A 66 -7.43 -12.90 15.53
C GLY A 66 -6.28 -11.89 15.54
N ALA A 67 -6.51 -10.61 15.18
CA ALA A 67 -5.46 -9.60 15.28
C ALA A 67 -4.90 -9.43 16.70
N GLN A 68 -5.70 -9.70 17.73
CA GLN A 68 -5.25 -9.65 19.12
C GLN A 68 -4.05 -10.57 19.37
N SER A 69 -4.09 -11.82 18.91
CA SER A 69 -2.99 -12.77 19.15
C SER A 69 -1.71 -12.38 18.39
N VAL A 70 -1.85 -11.78 17.21
CA VAL A 70 -0.71 -11.23 16.45
C VAL A 70 -0.12 -10.04 17.18
N LEU A 71 -0.94 -9.11 17.66
CA LEU A 71 -0.48 -7.93 18.39
C LEU A 71 0.19 -8.32 19.72
N GLU A 72 -0.39 -9.26 20.48
CA GLU A 72 0.20 -9.82 21.70
C GLU A 72 1.54 -10.51 21.44
N ARG A 73 1.66 -11.26 20.33
CA ARG A 73 2.92 -11.89 19.90
C ARG A 73 4.01 -10.85 19.59
N GLU A 74 3.65 -9.76 18.91
CA GLU A 74 4.63 -8.77 18.45
C GLU A 74 5.04 -7.77 19.55
N TYR A 75 4.08 -7.39 20.41
CA TYR A 75 4.21 -6.26 21.34
C TYR A 75 3.99 -6.59 22.81
N GLY A 76 3.62 -7.82 23.18
CA GLY A 76 3.19 -8.26 24.53
C GLY A 76 3.55 -7.35 25.72
N PRO A 77 4.84 -7.20 26.10
CA PRO A 77 5.24 -6.42 27.28
C PRO A 77 5.03 -4.90 27.15
N TYR A 78 4.80 -4.38 25.95
CA TYR A 78 4.60 -2.97 25.63
C TYR A 78 3.13 -2.59 25.46
N ILE A 79 2.21 -3.57 25.45
CA ILE A 79 0.77 -3.29 25.27
C ILE A 79 0.22 -2.64 26.53
N VAL A 80 -0.54 -1.56 26.35
CA VAL A 80 -1.25 -0.85 27.41
C VAL A 80 -2.72 -0.67 27.03
N GLU A 81 -3.52 -0.21 27.99
CA GLU A 81 -4.90 0.19 27.70
C GLU A 81 -4.94 1.21 26.55
N PRO A 82 -5.80 1.01 25.54
CA PRO A 82 -5.89 1.93 24.40
C PRO A 82 -6.21 3.36 24.84
N GLU A 83 -5.51 4.31 24.23
CA GLU A 83 -5.79 5.73 24.42
C GLU A 83 -7.22 6.07 23.97
N SER A 84 -7.88 7.00 24.67
CA SER A 84 -9.24 7.41 24.32
C SER A 84 -9.32 7.93 22.88
N GLY A 85 -10.17 7.31 22.07
CA GLY A 85 -10.32 7.63 20.64
C GLY A 85 -9.41 6.82 19.71
N TYR A 86 -8.58 5.92 20.24
CA TYR A 86 -7.72 5.02 19.49
C TYR A 86 -8.10 3.56 19.76
N ASP A 87 -7.73 2.68 18.84
CA ASP A 87 -8.10 1.28 18.87
C ASP A 87 -7.07 0.41 19.58
N PHE A 88 -5.79 0.79 19.51
CA PHE A 88 -4.67 0.04 20.09
C PHE A 88 -3.53 0.98 20.49
N SER A 89 -2.87 0.71 21.61
CA SER A 89 -1.76 1.53 22.09
C SER A 89 -0.59 0.68 22.60
N VAL A 90 0.62 1.13 22.29
CA VAL A 90 1.87 0.57 22.84
C VAL A 90 2.66 1.66 23.55
N LEU A 91 3.18 1.32 24.73
CA LEU A 91 3.99 2.21 25.54
C LEU A 91 5.43 1.70 25.56
N VAL A 92 6.37 2.58 25.21
CA VAL A 92 7.80 2.31 25.30
C VAL A 92 8.42 3.22 26.34
N ASP A 93 9.09 2.63 27.32
CA ASP A 93 9.87 3.37 28.31
C ASP A 93 11.34 3.44 27.89
N LEU A 94 11.85 4.66 27.69
CA LEU A 94 13.24 4.93 27.34
C LEU A 94 14.22 4.54 28.46
N GLU A 95 13.77 4.40 29.71
CA GLU A 95 14.59 3.96 30.83
C GLU A 95 14.70 2.43 30.92
N ASN A 96 13.77 1.70 30.30
CA ASN A 96 13.69 0.24 30.32
C ASN A 96 13.69 -0.35 28.91
N LEU A 97 14.68 0.04 28.11
CA LEU A 97 14.89 -0.50 26.77
C LEU A 97 15.67 -1.83 26.83
N PRO A 98 15.51 -2.71 25.81
CA PRO A 98 16.37 -3.88 25.65
C PRO A 98 17.84 -3.49 25.65
N GLU A 99 18.71 -4.29 26.27
CA GLU A 99 20.14 -3.96 26.39
C GLU A 99 20.87 -4.04 25.04
N GLY A 100 20.47 -4.98 24.17
CA GLY A 100 21.11 -5.23 22.88
C GLY A 100 20.68 -4.25 21.79
N ASP A 101 21.64 -3.68 21.06
CA ASP A 101 21.35 -2.76 19.96
C ASP A 101 20.51 -3.39 18.84
N ALA A 102 20.72 -4.68 18.54
CA ALA A 102 19.90 -5.41 17.58
C ALA A 102 18.43 -5.57 18.04
N GLU A 103 18.21 -5.74 19.34
CA GLU A 103 16.86 -5.86 19.90
C GLU A 103 16.14 -4.51 19.93
N LYS A 104 16.88 -3.42 20.20
CA LYS A 104 16.38 -2.05 20.07
C LYS A 104 15.95 -1.75 18.63
N GLU A 105 16.82 -2.04 17.66
CA GLU A 105 16.50 -1.85 16.23
C GLU A 105 15.27 -2.67 15.81
N ASP A 106 15.16 -3.91 16.26
CA ASP A 106 14.02 -4.75 15.95
C ASP A 106 12.72 -4.25 16.61
N LEU A 107 12.78 -3.76 17.86
CA LEU A 107 11.63 -3.12 18.51
C LEU A 107 11.15 -1.90 17.72
N VAL A 108 12.07 -1.02 17.30
CA VAL A 108 11.72 0.13 16.46
C VAL A 108 11.06 -0.32 15.16
N ARG A 109 11.61 -1.34 14.50
CA ARG A 109 11.06 -1.92 13.27
C ARG A 109 9.65 -2.49 13.49
N ARG A 110 9.42 -3.20 14.60
CA ARG A 110 8.08 -3.75 14.91
C ARG A 110 7.07 -2.65 15.14
N ILE A 111 7.41 -1.59 15.89
CA ILE A 111 6.49 -0.49 16.17
C ILE A 111 6.21 0.34 14.91
N SER A 112 7.21 0.57 14.06
CA SER A 112 6.98 1.28 12.79
C SER A 112 6.14 0.47 11.79
N LEU A 113 6.06 -0.86 11.96
CA LEU A 113 5.19 -1.76 11.20
C LEU A 113 3.81 -1.99 11.85
N LEU A 114 3.39 -1.17 12.81
CA LEU A 114 2.17 -1.40 13.58
C LEU A 114 0.90 -1.58 12.74
N LYS A 115 0.69 -0.73 11.72
CA LYS A 115 -0.42 -0.89 10.74
C LYS A 115 -0.34 -2.24 10.02
N ARG A 116 0.85 -2.61 9.55
CA ARG A 116 1.09 -3.88 8.84
C ARG A 116 0.79 -5.07 9.72
N ASN A 117 1.24 -5.05 10.98
CA ASN A 117 1.04 -6.14 11.93
C ASN A 117 -0.44 -6.29 12.32
N ALA A 118 -1.16 -5.19 12.55
CA ALA A 118 -2.59 -5.22 12.83
C ALA A 118 -3.39 -5.84 11.68
N MET A 119 -3.06 -5.49 10.43
CA MET A 119 -3.75 -6.01 9.24
C MET A 119 -3.26 -7.38 8.77
N ALA A 120 -2.20 -7.96 9.36
CA ALA A 120 -1.64 -9.22 8.92
C ALA A 120 -2.50 -10.44 9.30
N ALA A 121 -3.27 -10.35 10.40
CA ALA A 121 -3.96 -11.50 10.98
C ALA A 121 -4.92 -12.23 10.02
N PRO A 122 -5.77 -11.55 9.23
CA PRO A 122 -6.63 -12.24 8.26
C PRO A 122 -5.84 -13.00 7.19
N PHE A 123 -4.69 -12.47 6.76
CA PHE A 123 -3.82 -13.15 5.80
C PHE A 123 -3.11 -14.34 6.43
N GLU A 124 -2.59 -14.17 7.65
CA GLU A 124 -1.98 -15.22 8.45
C GLU A 124 -2.94 -16.41 8.61
N GLN A 125 -4.16 -16.16 9.06
CA GLN A 125 -5.19 -17.19 9.19
C GLN A 125 -5.53 -17.88 7.87
N ALA A 126 -5.65 -17.13 6.77
CA ALA A 126 -5.93 -17.72 5.47
C ALA A 126 -4.76 -18.59 4.97
N PHE A 127 -3.52 -18.23 5.30
CA PHE A 127 -2.35 -19.03 4.91
C PHE A 127 -2.27 -20.31 5.74
N ASP A 128 -2.59 -20.24 7.04
CA ASP A 128 -2.67 -21.42 7.91
C ASP A 128 -3.80 -22.37 7.46
N GLU A 129 -4.98 -21.83 7.13
CA GLU A 129 -6.10 -22.59 6.56
C GLU A 129 -5.74 -23.21 5.20
N PHE A 130 -5.01 -22.49 4.35
CA PHE A 130 -4.48 -23.05 3.10
C PHE A 130 -3.60 -24.29 3.35
N HIS A 131 -2.69 -24.23 4.33
CA HIS A 131 -1.82 -25.37 4.63
C HIS A 131 -2.60 -26.58 5.16
N GLN A 132 -3.62 -26.35 5.99
CA GLN A 132 -4.52 -27.39 6.47
C GLN A 132 -5.31 -28.04 5.31
N LEU A 133 -5.95 -27.22 4.47
CA LEU A 133 -6.71 -27.69 3.31
C LEU A 133 -5.81 -28.40 2.29
N GLN A 134 -4.57 -27.95 2.11
CA GLN A 134 -3.60 -28.59 1.23
C GLN A 134 -3.20 -29.98 1.75
N GLU A 135 -2.98 -30.12 3.05
CA GLU A 135 -2.67 -31.41 3.68
C GLU A 135 -3.88 -32.36 3.60
N GLU A 136 -5.08 -31.88 3.85
CA GLU A 136 -6.30 -32.67 3.71
C GLU A 136 -6.55 -33.11 2.26
N ALA A 137 -6.40 -32.21 1.29
CA ALA A 137 -6.54 -32.52 -0.12
C ALA A 137 -5.53 -33.58 -0.60
N SER A 138 -4.32 -33.62 -0.02
CA SER A 138 -3.30 -34.62 -0.36
C SER A 138 -3.71 -36.06 -0.04
N LYS A 139 -4.74 -36.24 0.81
CA LYS A 139 -5.28 -37.55 1.19
C LYS A 139 -6.30 -38.10 0.18
N TYR A 140 -6.76 -37.28 -0.77
CA TYR A 140 -7.79 -37.62 -1.74
C TYR A 140 -7.29 -37.44 -3.18
N THR A 141 -7.91 -38.13 -4.13
CA THR A 141 -7.75 -37.77 -5.55
C THR A 141 -8.64 -36.58 -5.88
N SER A 142 -8.31 -35.80 -6.91
CA SER A 142 -9.08 -34.60 -7.31
C SER A 142 -10.57 -34.85 -7.55
N GLU A 143 -10.97 -36.08 -7.88
CA GLU A 143 -12.37 -36.49 -8.10
C GLU A 143 -13.08 -36.99 -6.84
N SER A 144 -12.34 -37.30 -5.76
CA SER A 144 -12.88 -37.85 -4.51
C SER A 144 -12.79 -36.89 -3.32
N ALA A 145 -12.29 -35.67 -3.55
CA ALA A 145 -12.15 -34.67 -2.50
C ALA A 145 -13.53 -34.29 -1.91
N PRO A 146 -13.67 -34.26 -0.57
CA PRO A 146 -14.90 -33.81 0.08
C PRO A 146 -15.29 -32.40 -0.37
N GLN A 147 -16.59 -32.14 -0.42
CA GLN A 147 -17.14 -30.87 -0.92
C GLN A 147 -16.57 -29.64 -0.19
N GLY A 148 -16.30 -29.73 1.12
CA GLY A 148 -15.66 -28.65 1.89
C GLY A 148 -14.23 -28.31 1.46
N VAL A 149 -13.44 -29.29 1.03
CA VAL A 149 -12.07 -29.06 0.52
C VAL A 149 -12.11 -28.42 -0.88
N ALA A 150 -13.14 -28.76 -1.67
CA ALA A 150 -13.37 -28.19 -2.99
C ALA A 150 -13.90 -26.74 -2.94
N GLU A 151 -14.79 -26.42 -1.99
CA GLU A 151 -15.36 -25.08 -1.81
C GLU A 151 -14.36 -24.08 -1.20
N GLY A 152 -13.37 -24.59 -0.46
CA GLY A 152 -12.32 -23.82 0.16
C GLY A 152 -12.73 -23.23 1.52
N GLY A 153 -11.86 -22.38 2.05
CA GLY A 153 -12.03 -21.74 3.34
C GLY A 153 -13.00 -20.56 3.34
N VAL A 154 -13.19 -19.99 4.53
CA VAL A 154 -14.06 -18.83 4.74
C VAL A 154 -13.45 -17.57 4.15
N VAL A 155 -14.28 -16.72 3.54
CA VAL A 155 -13.87 -15.40 3.05
C VAL A 155 -13.70 -14.45 4.24
N ARG A 156 -12.51 -13.86 4.36
CA ARG A 156 -12.21 -12.82 5.35
C ARG A 156 -12.28 -11.46 4.65
N ALA A 157 -13.22 -10.62 5.06
CA ALA A 157 -13.45 -9.31 4.47
C ALA A 157 -12.85 -8.22 5.38
N ILE A 158 -12.07 -7.31 4.82
CA ILE A 158 -11.41 -6.22 5.52
C ILE A 158 -11.87 -4.91 4.88
N HIS A 159 -12.76 -4.18 5.53
CA HIS A 159 -13.27 -2.89 5.06
C HIS A 159 -12.36 -1.74 5.50
N TYR A 160 -11.14 -1.73 4.97
CA TYR A 160 -10.09 -0.78 5.34
C TYR A 160 -10.39 0.66 4.89
N ARG A 161 -11.31 0.88 3.95
CA ARG A 161 -11.84 2.21 3.56
C ARG A 161 -13.35 2.14 3.38
N GLU A 162 -13.99 3.30 3.19
CA GLU A 162 -15.47 3.38 3.15
C GLU A 162 -16.12 2.65 1.98
N GLU A 163 -15.49 2.69 0.81
CA GLU A 163 -16.00 2.12 -0.44
C GLU A 163 -15.04 1.06 -1.02
N GLU A 164 -14.01 0.67 -0.27
CA GLU A 164 -13.00 -0.30 -0.70
C GLU A 164 -12.79 -1.35 0.38
N ALA A 165 -12.60 -2.60 -0.06
CA ALA A 165 -12.38 -3.74 0.82
C ALA A 165 -11.38 -4.73 0.23
N ILE A 166 -10.68 -5.45 1.12
CA ILE A 166 -9.83 -6.59 0.77
C ILE A 166 -10.56 -7.86 1.20
N TYR A 167 -10.67 -8.83 0.30
CA TYR A 167 -11.20 -10.14 0.60
C TYR A 167 -10.10 -11.19 0.46
N VAL A 168 -9.95 -12.06 1.46
CA VAL A 168 -8.97 -13.14 1.44
C VAL A 168 -9.69 -14.47 1.60
N LYS A 169 -9.49 -15.37 0.64
CA LYS A 169 -10.06 -16.72 0.65
C LYS A 169 -8.97 -17.76 0.41
N ALA A 170 -8.89 -18.74 1.30
CA ALA A 170 -8.03 -19.90 1.13
C ALA A 170 -8.75 -20.99 0.31
N SER A 171 -8.01 -21.69 -0.55
CA SER A 171 -8.43 -22.94 -1.20
C SER A 171 -7.33 -23.97 -0.98
N HIS A 172 -7.56 -25.24 -1.33
CA HIS A 172 -6.54 -26.29 -1.14
C HIS A 172 -5.29 -26.14 -2.04
N ASP A 173 -5.40 -25.43 -3.17
CA ASP A 173 -4.32 -25.28 -4.16
C ASP A 173 -3.77 -23.85 -4.28
N ARG A 174 -4.43 -22.86 -3.68
CA ARG A 174 -4.10 -21.43 -3.77
C ARG A 174 -4.72 -20.62 -2.63
N VAL A 175 -4.25 -19.40 -2.45
CA VAL A 175 -4.94 -18.34 -1.70
C VAL A 175 -5.29 -17.21 -2.66
N THR A 176 -6.55 -16.77 -2.64
CA THR A 176 -7.06 -15.71 -3.49
C THR A 176 -7.26 -14.45 -2.65
N VAL A 177 -6.62 -13.35 -3.06
CA VAL A 177 -6.76 -12.02 -2.45
C VAL A 177 -7.44 -11.09 -3.46
N ILE A 178 -8.59 -10.54 -3.11
CA ILE A 178 -9.39 -9.70 -3.99
C ILE A 178 -9.47 -8.29 -3.40
N PHE A 179 -8.96 -7.31 -4.14
CA PHE A 179 -9.15 -5.90 -3.83
C PHE A 179 -10.38 -5.40 -4.58
N SER A 180 -11.33 -4.82 -3.85
CA SER A 180 -12.37 -3.97 -4.42
C SER A 180 -11.90 -2.52 -4.31
N THR A 181 -11.68 -1.88 -5.45
CA THR A 181 -11.17 -0.50 -5.51
C THR A 181 -12.11 0.37 -6.33
N VAL A 182 -12.23 1.64 -5.94
CA VAL A 182 -13.09 2.62 -6.60
C VAL A 182 -12.24 3.69 -7.27
N PHE A 183 -12.51 3.93 -8.55
CA PHE A 183 -11.87 5.01 -9.30
C PHE A 183 -12.81 6.19 -9.47
N ARG A 184 -12.68 7.19 -8.59
CA ARG A 184 -13.52 8.40 -8.64
C ARG A 184 -13.26 9.26 -9.88
N GLU A 185 -12.02 9.32 -10.34
CA GLU A 185 -11.66 10.06 -11.56
C GLU A 185 -11.65 9.11 -12.76
N GLU A 186 -12.37 9.48 -13.81
CA GLU A 186 -12.39 8.70 -15.07
C GLU A 186 -10.98 8.55 -15.66
N THR A 187 -10.14 9.57 -15.55
CA THR A 187 -8.74 9.50 -16.01
C THR A 187 -7.95 8.43 -15.25
N ASP A 188 -8.11 8.34 -13.93
CA ASP A 188 -7.44 7.31 -13.11
C ASP A 188 -7.98 5.93 -13.41
N ARG A 189 -9.26 5.79 -13.73
CA ARG A 189 -9.86 4.54 -14.20
C ARG A 189 -9.20 4.06 -15.50
N ILE A 190 -8.97 4.96 -16.46
CA ILE A 190 -8.30 4.62 -17.72
C ILE A 190 -6.84 4.25 -17.50
N PHE A 191 -6.08 5.02 -16.72
CA PHE A 191 -4.71 4.66 -16.35
C PHE A 191 -4.67 3.31 -15.64
N GLY A 192 -5.53 3.12 -14.64
CA GLY A 192 -5.63 1.89 -13.87
C GLY A 192 -5.89 0.67 -14.76
N LYS A 193 -6.79 0.78 -15.72
CA LYS A 193 -7.05 -0.29 -16.71
C LYS A 193 -5.80 -0.67 -17.50
N VAL A 194 -5.01 0.30 -17.96
CA VAL A 194 -3.75 0.04 -18.69
C VAL A 194 -2.73 -0.64 -17.78
N PHE A 195 -2.54 -0.15 -16.55
CA PHE A 195 -1.64 -0.78 -15.59
C PHE A 195 -2.06 -2.22 -15.29
N LEU A 196 -3.34 -2.47 -15.02
CA LEU A 196 -3.86 -3.80 -14.70
C LEU A 196 -3.74 -4.77 -15.88
N GLN A 197 -3.95 -4.30 -17.11
CA GLN A 197 -3.68 -5.09 -18.30
C GLN A 197 -2.21 -5.51 -18.37
N GLU A 198 -1.28 -4.58 -18.10
CA GLU A 198 0.15 -4.91 -18.06
C GLU A 198 0.50 -5.89 -16.93
N PHE A 199 -0.15 -5.82 -15.76
CA PHE A 199 -0.01 -6.81 -14.68
C PHE A 199 -0.45 -8.21 -15.12
N VAL A 200 -1.59 -8.32 -15.78
CA VAL A 200 -2.11 -9.59 -16.31
C VAL A 200 -1.13 -10.19 -17.34
N ASP A 201 -0.58 -9.35 -18.22
CA ASP A 201 0.33 -9.78 -19.29
C ASP A 201 1.80 -9.94 -18.86
N ALA A 202 2.21 -9.38 -17.71
CA ALA A 202 3.58 -9.47 -17.20
C ALA A 202 4.00 -10.93 -16.94
N ARG A 203 3.08 -11.75 -16.40
CA ARG A 203 3.33 -13.18 -16.17
C ARG A 203 3.58 -13.94 -17.48
N ARG A 204 2.90 -13.56 -18.57
CA ARG A 204 3.05 -14.17 -19.89
C ARG A 204 4.38 -13.82 -20.55
N ARG A 205 4.87 -12.58 -20.36
CA ARG A 205 6.04 -12.05 -21.06
C ARG A 205 7.36 -12.30 -20.35
N ALA A 206 7.41 -12.17 -19.02
CA ALA A 206 8.70 -12.05 -18.31
C ALA A 206 8.80 -12.86 -17.02
N ILE A 207 7.70 -13.05 -16.26
CA ILE A 207 7.78 -13.56 -14.89
C ILE A 207 6.78 -14.72 -14.68
N GLN A 208 7.10 -15.90 -15.20
CA GLN A 208 6.22 -17.08 -15.11
C GLN A 208 5.93 -17.53 -13.67
N ASN A 209 6.90 -17.30 -12.77
CA ASN A 209 6.83 -17.72 -11.38
C ASN A 209 6.09 -16.74 -10.45
N ALA A 210 5.62 -15.60 -10.95
CA ALA A 210 4.85 -14.64 -10.16
C ALA A 210 3.40 -15.12 -9.91
N PRO A 211 2.70 -14.52 -8.91
CA PRO A 211 1.27 -14.67 -8.74
C PRO A 211 0.49 -14.33 -10.02
N GLN A 212 -0.67 -14.96 -10.18
CA GLN A 212 -1.57 -14.59 -11.27
C GLN A 212 -2.42 -13.40 -10.82
N VAL A 213 -2.58 -12.43 -11.71
CA VAL A 213 -3.45 -11.27 -11.50
C VAL A 213 -4.61 -11.34 -12.49
N LEU A 214 -5.81 -11.02 -12.03
CA LEU A 214 -7.02 -10.89 -12.83
C LEU A 214 -7.68 -9.56 -12.49
N PHE A 215 -8.35 -8.95 -13.46
CA PHE A 215 -9.11 -7.72 -13.25
C PHE A 215 -10.47 -7.84 -13.93
N ARG A 216 -11.55 -7.53 -13.18
CA ARG A 216 -12.93 -7.54 -13.66
C ARG A 216 -13.73 -6.41 -12.99
N HIS A 217 -14.83 -6.02 -13.63
CA HIS A 217 -15.81 -5.09 -13.04
C HIS A 217 -16.91 -5.84 -12.27
N ASP A 218 -17.28 -7.03 -12.74
CA ASP A 218 -18.20 -7.88 -12.01
C ASP A 218 -17.50 -8.58 -10.83
N PRO A 219 -18.18 -8.74 -9.68
CA PRO A 219 -17.61 -9.45 -8.53
C PRO A 219 -17.26 -10.90 -8.89
N PRO A 220 -16.06 -11.39 -8.51
CA PRO A 220 -15.69 -12.79 -8.69
C PRO A 220 -16.64 -13.75 -7.95
N LEU A 221 -16.71 -15.00 -8.41
CA LEU A 221 -17.59 -16.03 -7.81
C LEU A 221 -17.29 -16.27 -6.33
N GLU A 222 -16.04 -16.07 -5.93
CA GLU A 222 -15.57 -16.18 -4.55
C GLU A 222 -16.25 -15.18 -3.60
N LEU A 223 -16.82 -14.09 -4.12
CA LEU A 223 -17.52 -13.06 -3.33
C LEU A 223 -19.04 -13.20 -3.37
N GLN A 224 -19.58 -14.25 -4.00
CA GLN A 224 -21.02 -14.47 -4.02
C GLN A 224 -21.59 -14.68 -2.61
N GLY A 225 -22.65 -13.95 -2.30
CA GLY A 225 -23.33 -14.03 -1.00
C GLY A 225 -22.64 -13.25 0.13
N ILE A 226 -21.51 -12.59 -0.13
CA ILE A 226 -20.87 -11.72 0.87
C ILE A 226 -21.70 -10.42 1.03
N PRO A 227 -22.13 -10.07 2.26
CA PRO A 227 -22.86 -8.84 2.51
C PRO A 227 -22.07 -7.61 2.07
N GLY A 228 -22.74 -6.64 1.46
CA GLY A 228 -22.11 -5.38 1.02
C GLY A 228 -21.40 -5.44 -0.33
N VAL A 229 -21.25 -6.64 -0.93
CA VAL A 229 -20.77 -6.78 -2.31
C VAL A 229 -21.92 -6.52 -3.28
N ASP A 230 -21.80 -5.45 -4.06
CA ASP A 230 -22.79 -5.08 -5.06
C ASP A 230 -22.74 -6.05 -6.26
N ASN A 231 -23.70 -6.97 -6.30
CA ASN A 231 -23.86 -7.93 -7.39
C ASN A 231 -24.50 -7.31 -8.65
N SER A 232 -24.87 -6.02 -8.62
CA SER A 232 -25.52 -5.34 -9.75
C SER A 232 -24.53 -4.88 -10.84
N GLY A 233 -23.22 -5.03 -10.60
CA GLY A 233 -22.18 -4.74 -11.60
C GLY A 233 -22.03 -3.23 -11.85
N SER A 234 -22.07 -2.41 -10.80
CA SER A 234 -21.84 -0.97 -10.95
C SER A 234 -20.46 -0.70 -11.57
N ALA A 235 -20.42 0.14 -12.61
CA ALA A 235 -19.23 0.38 -13.42
C ALA A 235 -18.07 1.06 -12.67
N ASP A 236 -18.31 1.49 -11.43
CA ASP A 236 -17.42 2.31 -10.63
C ASP A 236 -16.48 1.48 -9.74
N ILE A 237 -16.87 0.24 -9.41
CA ILE A 237 -16.05 -0.70 -8.64
C ILE A 237 -15.22 -1.57 -9.60
N GLY A 238 -13.93 -1.70 -9.31
CA GLY A 238 -13.03 -2.64 -9.95
C GLY A 238 -12.56 -3.71 -8.99
N TYR A 239 -12.64 -4.97 -9.39
CA TYR A 239 -12.14 -6.11 -8.63
C TYR A 239 -10.81 -6.59 -9.19
N ILE A 240 -9.75 -6.46 -8.39
CA ILE A 240 -8.40 -6.90 -8.72
C ILE A 240 -8.09 -8.15 -7.90
N THR A 241 -7.94 -9.29 -8.55
CA THR A 241 -7.75 -10.58 -7.90
C THR A 241 -6.31 -11.05 -8.07
N PHE A 242 -5.62 -11.26 -6.96
CA PHE A 242 -4.32 -11.93 -6.88
C PHE A 242 -4.50 -13.38 -6.47
N VAL A 243 -3.96 -14.29 -7.26
CA VAL A 243 -3.93 -15.73 -6.96
C VAL A 243 -2.52 -16.13 -6.56
N LEU A 244 -2.36 -16.43 -5.28
CA LEU A 244 -1.13 -16.87 -4.66
C LEU A 244 -1.07 -18.40 -4.65
N PHE A 245 -0.17 -18.97 -5.46
CA PHE A 245 0.14 -20.40 -5.47
C PHE A 245 1.06 -20.84 -4.31
N PRO A 246 1.21 -22.15 -4.03
CA PRO A 246 1.95 -22.67 -2.87
C PRO A 246 3.39 -22.15 -2.74
N ARG A 247 4.05 -21.87 -3.86
CA ARG A 247 5.41 -21.28 -3.91
C ARG A 247 5.52 -19.86 -3.30
N HIS A 248 4.40 -19.15 -3.21
CA HIS A 248 4.32 -17.82 -2.60
C HIS A 248 3.91 -17.92 -1.13
N LEU A 249 3.33 -19.05 -0.72
CA LEU A 249 2.76 -19.27 0.60
C LEU A 249 3.73 -20.05 1.51
N THR A 250 5.03 -20.01 1.23
CA THR A 250 6.01 -20.67 2.10
C THR A 250 6.17 -19.87 3.40
N ILE A 251 6.39 -20.57 4.51
CA ILE A 251 6.53 -19.97 5.85
C ILE A 251 7.61 -18.87 5.85
N GLN A 252 8.73 -19.10 5.15
CA GLN A 252 9.85 -18.15 5.06
C GLN A 252 9.48 -16.84 4.36
N ARG A 253 8.55 -16.87 3.40
CA ARG A 253 8.17 -15.71 2.58
C ARG A 253 6.88 -15.05 3.04
N ARG A 254 6.16 -15.68 3.98
CA ARG A 254 4.86 -15.22 4.52
C ARG A 254 4.87 -13.74 4.88
N ALA A 255 5.81 -13.30 5.71
CA ALA A 255 5.87 -11.92 6.18
C ALA A 255 6.08 -10.90 5.04
N GLU A 256 6.95 -11.24 4.07
CA GLU A 256 7.23 -10.40 2.91
C GLU A 256 6.00 -10.32 1.99
N VAL A 257 5.38 -11.46 1.69
CA VAL A 257 4.21 -11.55 0.81
C VAL A 257 3.02 -10.78 1.39
N ILE A 258 2.76 -10.91 2.70
CA ILE A 258 1.71 -10.15 3.39
C ILE A 258 1.99 -8.64 3.30
N SER A 259 3.21 -8.20 3.59
CA SER A 259 3.57 -6.78 3.53
C SER A 259 3.43 -6.22 2.11
N HIS A 260 3.84 -6.99 1.11
CA HIS A 260 3.78 -6.56 -0.29
C HIS A 260 2.36 -6.53 -0.85
N ILE A 261 1.54 -7.53 -0.52
CA ILE A 261 0.15 -7.55 -1.00
C ILE A 261 -0.69 -6.47 -0.33
N GLN A 262 -0.50 -6.24 0.97
CA GLN A 262 -1.24 -5.21 1.71
C GLN A 262 -1.01 -3.80 1.15
N THR A 263 0.21 -3.50 0.69
CA THR A 263 0.56 -2.18 0.13
C THR A 263 0.20 -2.01 -1.36
N PHE A 264 -0.37 -3.04 -2.00
CA PHE A 264 -0.67 -3.03 -3.43
C PHE A 264 -1.53 -1.83 -3.85
N ARG A 265 -2.61 -1.53 -3.12
CA ARG A 265 -3.54 -0.45 -3.48
C ARG A 265 -2.84 0.91 -3.48
N ASP A 266 -2.06 1.21 -2.44
CA ASP A 266 -1.32 2.46 -2.35
C ASP A 266 -0.23 2.54 -3.41
N TYR A 267 0.52 1.44 -3.61
CA TYR A 267 1.49 1.32 -4.69
C TYR A 267 0.85 1.65 -6.05
N PHE A 268 -0.31 1.05 -6.32
CA PHE A 268 -1.01 1.17 -7.58
C PHE A 268 -1.49 2.61 -7.82
N HIS A 269 -2.15 3.24 -6.84
CA HIS A 269 -2.56 4.64 -6.96
C HIS A 269 -1.39 5.63 -6.97
N TYR A 270 -0.30 5.33 -6.29
CA TYR A 270 0.94 6.12 -6.34
C TYR A 270 1.50 6.12 -7.77
N HIS A 271 1.58 4.96 -8.41
CA HIS A 271 2.11 4.86 -9.78
C HIS A 271 1.19 5.49 -10.83
N ILE A 272 -0.12 5.41 -10.66
CA ILE A 272 -1.05 6.18 -11.51
C ILE A 272 -0.74 7.68 -11.42
N LYS A 273 -0.58 8.22 -10.21
CA LYS A 273 -0.25 9.63 -10.01
C LYS A 273 1.14 9.97 -10.56
N ALA A 274 2.13 9.09 -10.39
CA ALA A 274 3.47 9.27 -10.95
C ALA A 274 3.46 9.31 -12.48
N SER A 275 2.68 8.44 -13.13
CA SER A 275 2.46 8.45 -14.57
C SER A 275 1.77 9.73 -15.04
N LYS A 276 0.76 10.22 -14.33
CA LYS A 276 0.13 11.53 -14.61
C LYS A 276 1.18 12.66 -14.58
N ALA A 277 2.00 12.71 -13.52
CA ALA A 277 3.06 13.71 -13.39
C ALA A 277 4.10 13.63 -14.52
N PHE A 278 4.46 12.41 -14.94
CA PHE A 278 5.36 12.18 -16.07
C PHE A 278 4.77 12.68 -17.40
N ILE A 279 3.49 12.38 -17.67
CA ILE A 279 2.78 12.90 -18.85
C ILE A 279 2.76 14.43 -18.83
N HIS A 280 2.45 15.07 -17.70
CA HIS A 280 2.52 16.53 -17.57
C HIS A 280 3.91 17.10 -17.86
N SER A 281 4.98 16.42 -17.43
CA SER A 281 6.35 16.82 -17.76
C SER A 281 6.62 16.75 -19.26
N ARG A 282 6.18 15.68 -19.93
CA ARG A 282 6.29 15.50 -21.39
C ARG A 282 5.50 16.56 -22.15
N MET A 283 4.27 16.87 -21.71
CA MET A 283 3.44 17.93 -22.30
C MET A 283 4.12 19.28 -22.18
N ARG A 284 4.63 19.65 -20.99
CA ARG A 284 5.37 20.91 -20.79
C ARG A 284 6.58 21.02 -21.72
N LYS A 285 7.34 19.94 -21.89
CA LYS A 285 8.46 19.90 -22.85
C LYS A 285 7.99 20.17 -24.27
N ARG A 286 6.92 19.52 -24.73
CA ARG A 286 6.37 19.76 -26.08
C ARG A 286 5.85 21.17 -26.27
N THR A 287 5.18 21.75 -25.27
CA THR A 287 4.76 23.15 -25.31
C THR A 287 5.97 24.09 -25.41
N ALA A 288 7.05 23.84 -24.67
CA ALA A 288 8.28 24.61 -24.79
C ALA A 288 8.90 24.52 -26.20
N ASP A 289 8.91 23.33 -26.79
CA ASP A 289 9.36 23.12 -28.18
C ASP A 289 8.52 23.95 -29.16
N PHE A 290 7.18 23.91 -29.04
CA PHE A 290 6.28 24.70 -29.89
C PHE A 290 6.45 26.21 -29.72
N LEU A 291 6.64 26.68 -28.48
CA LEU A 291 6.93 28.09 -28.21
C LEU A 291 8.25 28.52 -28.83
N GLN A 292 9.26 27.64 -28.89
CA GLN A 292 10.51 27.93 -29.57
C GLN A 292 10.31 28.08 -31.08
N VAL A 293 9.50 27.22 -31.69
CA VAL A 293 9.13 27.33 -33.12
C VAL A 293 8.39 28.64 -33.38
N LEU A 294 7.41 29.00 -32.54
CA LEU A 294 6.68 30.27 -32.67
C LEU A 294 7.60 31.49 -32.53
N ARG A 295 8.56 31.46 -31.58
CA ARG A 295 9.55 32.52 -31.44
C ARG A 295 10.44 32.66 -32.67
N ARG A 296 10.87 31.54 -33.27
CA ARG A 296 11.65 31.53 -34.52
C ARG A 296 10.85 32.03 -35.73
N ALA A 297 9.53 31.84 -35.73
CA ALA A 297 8.66 32.35 -36.78
C ALA A 297 8.36 33.84 -36.66
N ARG A 298 8.68 34.48 -35.52
CA ARG A 298 8.58 35.93 -35.38
C ARG A 298 9.65 36.57 -36.26
N PRO A 299 9.28 37.46 -37.20
CA PRO A 299 10.27 38.18 -37.99
C PRO A 299 11.21 38.92 -37.05
N GLU A 300 12.51 38.74 -37.23
CA GLU A 300 13.47 39.66 -36.63
C GLU A 300 13.12 41.06 -37.16
N ALA A 301 13.09 42.05 -36.27
CA ALA A 301 12.99 43.42 -36.74
C ALA A 301 14.20 43.64 -37.63
N GLU A 302 13.99 43.80 -38.94
CA GLU A 302 15.06 44.22 -39.84
C GLU A 302 15.78 45.37 -39.15
N GLU A 303 17.10 45.25 -38.98
CA GLU A 303 17.91 46.40 -38.58
C GLU A 303 17.62 47.47 -39.62
N LYS A 304 16.72 48.41 -39.28
CA LYS A 304 16.47 49.58 -40.11
C LYS A 304 17.82 50.22 -40.27
N GLU A 305 18.37 50.20 -41.48
CA GLU A 305 19.56 50.97 -41.82
C GLU A 305 19.35 52.36 -41.23
N ARG A 306 20.20 52.74 -40.27
CA ARG A 306 20.15 54.08 -39.69
C ARG A 306 20.61 55.05 -40.77
N LYS A 307 19.66 55.53 -41.57
CA LYS A 307 19.89 56.57 -42.57
C LYS A 307 19.92 57.91 -41.84
N THR A 308 20.93 58.71 -42.14
CA THR A 308 20.97 60.12 -41.74
C THR A 308 19.86 60.90 -42.47
N ALA A 309 19.44 62.06 -41.96
CA ALA A 309 18.36 62.88 -42.56
C ALA A 309 18.61 63.27 -44.05
N SER A 310 19.85 63.13 -44.55
CA SER A 310 20.25 63.35 -45.94
C SER A 310 20.30 62.07 -46.81
N GLY A 311 19.83 60.93 -46.30
CA GLY A 311 19.71 59.68 -47.06
C GLY A 311 21.00 58.86 -47.21
N ARG A 312 22.10 59.22 -46.55
CA ARG A 312 23.35 58.44 -46.58
C ARG A 312 23.35 57.35 -45.49
N THR A 313 23.73 56.14 -45.88
CA THR A 313 23.90 54.96 -45.01
C THR A 313 25.24 54.99 -44.27
N PHE A 314 25.24 54.62 -42.99
CA PHE A 314 26.47 54.47 -42.20
C PHE A 314 27.24 53.24 -42.69
N ARG A 315 28.38 53.45 -43.37
CA ARG A 315 29.39 52.40 -43.55
C ARG A 315 30.31 52.40 -42.33
N VAL A 316 30.27 51.33 -41.54
CA VAL A 316 31.30 51.07 -40.53
C VAL A 316 32.56 50.68 -41.29
N GLN A 317 33.60 51.52 -41.24
CA GLN A 317 34.92 51.15 -41.75
C GLN A 317 35.51 50.09 -40.81
N ALA A 318 36.01 49.01 -41.41
CA ALA A 318 36.69 47.90 -40.74
C ALA A 318 38.00 48.37 -40.07
#